data_AF-A0A4Q4TVM8-F1
#
_entry.id   AF-A0A4Q4TVM8-F1
#
_cell.length_a   1.000
_cell.length_b   1.000
_cell.length_c   1.000
_cell.angle_alpha   90.00
_cell.angle_beta   90.00
_cell.angle_gamma   90.00
#
_symmetry.space_group_name_H-M   'P 1'
#
loop_
_entity.id
_entity.type
_entity.pdbx_description
1 polymer ?
#
loop_
_entity_poly.entity_id
_entity_poly.type
_entity_poly.pdbx_seq_one_letter_code
_entity_poly.pdbx_strand_id
1 'polypeptide(L)'
;MDPVPVASGMRAEGTAPEIFTERLLHVRLARFWRSLDSSKNSKFDPTQAEGNYERFRSEFLPTLPPAFALEPDRAWDKRLPKLQMQRQLLHMSIFDCICWNFRPLLLMRPCHFESLAPYKQVLLLSQKKVLAMAALKELEAVSTLHTMLGGSHTRFTVIVFHTFEAAVILLCLCLHPESPDNETEGLQLVKNPAFLGLDVAGLAREHLLQAAEHALDRLQKLSNMNPTAASAARVLAQLFAKATSESREAETPLASNYVSLWPSNFDLGSDGGAGDWASSEHLDIDITTDLQQFDSSKEIYWLHRYH
;
A
#
# COMPACT_ATOMS: atom_id res chain seq x y z
N MET A 1 33.11 39.70 -36.93
CA MET A 1 32.24 38.55 -36.60
C MET A 1 32.89 37.86 -35.44
N ASP A 2 32.43 38.19 -34.24
CA ASP A 2 32.96 37.62 -33.00
C ASP A 2 32.44 36.18 -32.83
N PRO A 3 33.27 35.24 -32.36
CA PRO A 3 32.82 33.88 -32.10
C PRO A 3 31.95 33.85 -30.84
N VAL A 4 30.75 33.30 -31.00
CA VAL A 4 29.82 32.99 -29.91
C VAL A 4 30.49 32.00 -28.94
N PRO A 5 30.55 32.27 -27.63
CA PRO A 5 30.99 31.28 -26.67
C PRO A 5 29.93 30.19 -26.54
N VAL A 6 30.30 28.97 -26.91
CA VAL A 6 29.57 27.76 -26.56
C VAL A 6 29.52 27.67 -25.04
N ALA A 7 28.33 27.81 -24.47
CA ALA A 7 28.09 27.62 -23.04
C ALA A 7 28.43 26.18 -22.66
N SER A 8 29.64 26.04 -22.12
CA SER A 8 30.19 24.86 -21.47
C SER A 8 29.25 24.39 -20.34
N GLY A 9 29.15 23.07 -20.20
CA GLY A 9 28.20 22.35 -19.36
C GLY A 9 27.90 22.98 -18.00
N MET A 10 26.62 23.30 -17.79
CA MET A 10 26.03 23.37 -16.46
C MET A 10 26.03 21.96 -15.86
N ARG A 11 27.05 21.64 -15.08
CA ARG A 11 26.83 20.82 -13.89
C ARG A 11 25.76 21.56 -13.08
N ALA A 12 24.59 20.96 -12.93
CA ALA A 12 23.56 21.47 -12.04
C ALA A 12 24.11 21.42 -10.61
N GLU A 13 24.71 22.52 -10.15
CA GLU A 13 24.88 22.76 -8.73
C GLU A 13 23.48 22.70 -8.09
N GLY A 14 23.34 21.80 -7.11
CA GLY A 14 22.07 21.45 -6.49
C GLY A 14 21.32 22.68 -6.04
N THR A 15 20.33 23.09 -6.83
CA THR A 15 19.47 24.21 -6.47
C THR A 15 18.54 23.76 -5.36
N ALA A 16 18.37 24.59 -4.33
CA ALA A 16 17.50 24.27 -3.21
C ALA A 16 16.07 23.96 -3.72
N PRO A 17 15.40 22.91 -3.20
CA PRO A 17 14.03 22.63 -3.60
C PRO A 17 13.08 23.77 -3.27
N GLU A 18 12.19 24.11 -4.19
CA GLU A 18 11.15 25.12 -3.97
C GLU A 18 10.09 24.62 -2.98
N ILE A 19 9.42 25.55 -2.30
CA ILE A 19 8.43 25.27 -1.24
C ILE A 19 7.30 24.34 -1.72
N PHE A 20 6.92 24.40 -3.00
CA PHE A 20 5.82 23.63 -3.58
C PHE A 20 6.26 22.42 -4.41
N THR A 21 7.55 22.08 -4.40
CA THR A 21 8.11 20.97 -5.20
C THR A 21 7.39 19.66 -4.91
N GLU A 22 7.12 19.36 -3.64
CA GLU A 22 6.40 18.14 -3.24
C GLU A 22 5.00 18.03 -3.86
N ARG A 23 4.21 19.11 -3.88
CA ARG A 23 2.88 19.12 -4.51
C ARG A 23 2.97 18.90 -6.02
N LEU A 24 3.96 19.51 -6.68
CA LEU A 24 4.19 19.30 -8.11
C LEU A 24 4.57 17.84 -8.38
N LEU A 25 5.38 17.22 -7.52
CA LEU A 25 5.74 15.81 -7.63
C LEU A 25 4.53 14.89 -7.44
N HIS A 26 3.62 15.20 -6.51
CA HIS A 26 2.34 14.48 -6.37
C HIS A 26 1.47 14.58 -7.63
N VAL A 27 1.36 15.77 -8.23
CA VAL A 27 0.62 15.95 -9.49
C VAL A 27 1.25 15.15 -10.63
N ARG A 28 2.59 15.16 -10.72
CA ARG A 28 3.33 14.37 -11.73
C ARG A 28 3.16 12.86 -11.51
N LEU A 29 3.21 12.40 -10.26
CA LEU A 29 2.98 11.01 -9.89
C LEU A 29 1.57 10.56 -10.30
N ALA A 30 0.55 11.32 -9.93
CA ALA A 30 -0.83 11.01 -10.27
C ALA A 30 -1.06 11.04 -11.80
N ARG A 31 -0.42 11.97 -12.52
CA ARG A 31 -0.48 12.01 -13.99
C ARG A 31 0.20 10.80 -14.62
N PHE A 32 1.33 10.36 -14.07
CA PHE A 32 2.05 9.18 -14.54
C PHE A 32 1.16 7.93 -14.44
N TRP A 33 0.62 7.61 -13.26
CA TRP A 33 -0.22 6.43 -13.06
C TRP A 33 -1.51 6.46 -13.89
N ARG A 34 -2.17 7.61 -14.01
CA ARG A 34 -3.34 7.76 -14.90
C ARG A 34 -3.03 7.53 -16.37
N SER A 35 -1.80 7.75 -16.82
CA SER A 35 -1.41 7.47 -18.21
C SER A 35 -1.23 5.98 -18.49
N LEU A 36 -1.12 5.16 -17.43
CA LEU A 36 -1.01 3.70 -17.51
C LEU A 36 -2.39 3.02 -17.47
N ASP A 37 -3.38 3.65 -16.83
CA ASP A 37 -4.78 3.20 -16.73
C ASP A 37 -5.52 3.27 -18.07
N SER A 38 -5.20 2.32 -18.95
CA SER A 38 -5.86 2.15 -20.25
C SER A 38 -6.97 1.09 -20.23
N SER A 39 -7.07 0.26 -19.19
CA SER A 39 -7.99 -0.89 -19.14
C SER A 39 -8.85 -0.92 -17.88
N LYS A 40 -9.77 0.04 -17.74
CA LYS A 40 -10.66 0.16 -16.57
C LYS A 40 -11.62 -1.03 -16.35
N ASN A 41 -11.73 -1.97 -17.29
CA ASN A 41 -12.72 -3.06 -17.28
C ASN A 41 -12.13 -4.46 -17.58
N SER A 42 -10.80 -4.65 -17.57
CA SER A 42 -10.21 -5.97 -17.81
C SER A 42 -9.90 -6.70 -16.51
N LYS A 43 -10.01 -8.04 -16.54
CA LYS A 43 -9.48 -8.93 -15.50
C LYS A 43 -8.01 -8.57 -15.22
N PHE A 44 -7.58 -8.68 -13.97
CA PHE A 44 -6.18 -8.43 -13.59
C PHE A 44 -5.21 -9.26 -14.44
N ASP A 45 -4.28 -8.58 -15.12
CA ASP A 45 -3.17 -9.20 -15.84
C ASP A 45 -1.86 -8.95 -15.09
N PRO A 46 -1.23 -10.00 -14.53
CA PRO A 46 0.05 -9.88 -13.83
C PRO A 46 1.15 -9.27 -14.70
N THR A 47 1.13 -9.54 -16.01
CA THR A 47 2.15 -9.04 -16.95
C THR A 47 2.04 -7.52 -17.14
N GLN A 48 0.80 -7.02 -17.22
CA GLN A 48 0.53 -5.59 -17.33
C GLN A 48 0.93 -4.86 -16.05
N ALA A 49 0.58 -5.41 -14.89
CA ALA A 49 0.97 -4.83 -13.60
C ALA A 49 2.50 -4.77 -13.44
N GLU A 50 3.23 -5.79 -13.89
CA GLU A 50 4.69 -5.77 -13.92
C GLU A 50 5.23 -4.68 -14.85
N GLY A 51 4.68 -4.61 -16.08
CA GLY A 51 5.08 -3.59 -17.05
C GLY A 51 4.88 -2.18 -16.53
N ASN A 52 3.77 -1.92 -15.82
CA ASN A 52 3.51 -0.63 -15.18
C ASN A 52 4.56 -0.31 -14.10
N TYR A 53 4.91 -1.29 -13.27
CA TYR A 53 5.92 -1.13 -12.23
C TYR A 53 7.32 -0.88 -12.82
N GLU A 54 7.72 -1.62 -13.87
CA GLU A 54 9.01 -1.41 -14.54
C GLU A 54 9.09 -0.04 -15.24
N ARG A 55 7.99 0.42 -15.84
CA ARG A 55 7.91 1.79 -16.37
C ARG A 55 7.99 2.82 -15.25
N PHE A 56 7.34 2.60 -14.12
CA PHE A 56 7.45 3.50 -12.96
C PHE A 56 8.91 3.63 -12.49
N ARG A 57 9.63 2.50 -12.42
CA ARG A 57 11.04 2.44 -12.03
C ARG A 57 11.99 3.12 -12.99
N SER A 58 11.77 2.94 -14.29
CA SER A 58 12.69 3.41 -15.34
C SER A 58 12.37 4.83 -15.83
N GLU A 59 11.09 5.22 -15.85
CA GLU A 59 10.64 6.50 -16.40
C GLU A 59 10.37 7.54 -15.32
N PHE A 60 9.79 7.18 -14.17
CA PHE A 60 9.38 8.16 -13.16
C PHE A 60 10.44 8.39 -12.08
N LEU A 61 10.89 7.32 -11.39
CA LEU A 61 11.81 7.45 -10.26
C LEU A 61 13.11 8.21 -10.57
N PRO A 62 13.77 8.04 -11.74
CA PRO A 62 14.99 8.78 -12.07
C PRO A 62 14.76 10.28 -12.28
N THR A 63 13.51 10.71 -12.43
CA THR A 63 13.14 12.13 -12.62
C THR A 63 12.88 12.86 -11.30
N LEU A 64 12.99 12.15 -10.16
CA LEU A 64 12.88 12.75 -8.85
C LEU A 64 14.12 13.61 -8.55
N PRO A 65 13.96 14.85 -8.06
CA PRO A 65 15.08 15.63 -7.56
C PRO A 65 15.81 14.88 -6.44
N PRO A 66 17.15 15.03 -6.28
CA PRO A 66 17.92 14.31 -5.24
C PRO A 66 17.38 14.49 -3.82
N ALA A 67 16.86 15.67 -3.50
CA ALA A 67 16.24 15.93 -2.20
C ALA A 67 14.96 15.08 -1.97
N PHE A 68 14.27 14.65 -3.03
CA PHE A 68 13.02 13.87 -2.97
C PHE A 68 13.20 12.42 -3.43
N ALA A 69 14.42 11.98 -3.73
CA ALA A 69 14.71 10.60 -4.05
C ALA A 69 14.31 9.66 -2.87
N LEU A 70 14.16 8.37 -3.17
CA LEU A 70 13.85 7.37 -2.14
C LEU A 70 14.97 7.26 -1.10
N GLU A 71 16.22 7.45 -1.51
CA GLU A 71 17.37 7.77 -0.66
C GLU A 71 17.70 9.27 -0.80
N PRO A 72 17.10 10.14 0.03
CA PRO A 72 17.15 11.57 -0.23
C PRO A 72 18.47 12.21 0.20
N ASP A 73 18.95 13.15 -0.61
CA ASP A 73 19.98 14.10 -0.18
C ASP A 73 19.45 14.98 0.96
N ARG A 74 20.19 15.01 2.07
CA ARG A 74 19.83 15.70 3.32
C ARG A 74 20.53 17.06 3.48
N ALA A 75 21.27 17.52 2.47
CA ALA A 75 22.03 18.77 2.52
C ALA A 75 21.16 19.99 2.89
N TRP A 76 19.87 19.97 2.53
CA TRP A 76 18.94 21.09 2.70
C TRP A 76 18.09 21.03 3.97
N ASP A 77 18.15 19.93 4.73
CA ASP A 77 17.24 19.67 5.86
C ASP A 77 17.35 20.74 6.96
N LYS A 78 18.56 21.23 7.22
CA LYS A 78 18.80 22.30 8.20
C LYS A 78 18.24 23.66 7.76
N ARG A 79 18.15 23.89 6.44
CA ARG A 79 17.72 25.17 5.86
C ARG A 79 16.23 25.21 5.57
N LEU A 80 15.63 24.05 5.30
CA LEU A 80 14.22 23.89 4.95
C LEU A 80 13.53 22.96 5.95
N PRO A 81 13.05 23.46 7.11
CA PRO A 81 12.53 22.61 8.19
C PRO A 81 11.36 21.70 7.80
N LYS A 82 10.57 22.10 6.79
CA LYS A 82 9.43 21.31 6.31
C LYS A 82 9.81 20.25 5.27
N LEU A 83 11.03 20.28 4.74
CA LEU A 83 11.46 19.39 3.66
C LEU A 83 11.40 17.92 4.09
N GLN A 84 11.76 17.61 5.34
CA GLN A 84 11.70 16.25 5.84
C GLN A 84 10.27 15.70 5.83
N MET A 85 9.29 16.49 6.28
CA MET A 85 7.88 16.11 6.26
C MET A 85 7.36 15.95 4.82
N GLN A 86 7.73 16.88 3.93
CA GLN A 86 7.36 16.83 2.51
C GLN A 86 7.88 15.55 1.82
N ARG A 87 9.10 15.14 2.14
CA ARG A 87 9.67 13.88 1.63
C ARG A 87 8.86 12.68 2.09
N GLN A 88 8.46 12.63 3.37
CA GLN A 88 7.65 11.52 3.87
C GLN A 88 6.27 11.46 3.20
N LEU A 89 5.61 12.61 2.99
CA LEU A 89 4.35 12.66 2.25
C LEU A 89 4.48 12.11 0.81
N LEU A 90 5.57 12.47 0.12
CA LEU A 90 5.85 11.95 -1.21
C LEU A 90 6.17 10.46 -1.20
N HIS A 91 6.98 10.01 -0.25
CA HIS A 91 7.33 8.58 -0.09
C HIS A 91 6.09 7.75 0.17
N MET A 92 5.21 8.20 1.08
CA MET A 92 3.89 7.58 1.32
C MET A 92 3.12 7.43 0.00
N SER A 93 2.98 8.49 -0.78
CA SER A 93 2.26 8.45 -2.06
C SER A 93 2.92 7.54 -3.10
N ILE A 94 4.25 7.49 -3.15
CA ILE A 94 4.99 6.59 -4.05
C ILE A 94 4.69 5.13 -3.70
N PHE A 95 4.82 4.76 -2.44
CA PHE A 95 4.59 3.38 -2.01
C PHE A 95 3.12 3.00 -2.11
N ASP A 96 2.20 3.90 -1.77
CA ASP A 96 0.75 3.71 -1.96
C ASP A 96 0.42 3.42 -3.44
N CYS A 97 1.01 4.16 -4.39
CA CYS A 97 0.79 3.87 -5.81
C CYS A 97 1.30 2.47 -6.24
N ILE A 98 2.43 2.02 -5.69
CA ILE A 98 2.94 0.67 -5.94
C ILE A 98 1.98 -0.37 -5.34
N CYS A 99 1.52 -0.13 -4.11
CA CYS A 99 0.51 -0.95 -3.45
C CYS A 99 -0.75 -1.06 -4.32
N TRP A 100 -1.27 0.06 -4.84
CA TRP A 100 -2.44 0.08 -5.73
C TRP A 100 -2.27 -0.74 -7.01
N ASN A 101 -1.10 -0.69 -7.64
CA ASN A 101 -0.82 -1.46 -8.86
C ASN A 101 -0.93 -2.98 -8.63
N PHE A 102 -0.52 -3.44 -7.45
CA PHE A 102 -0.48 -4.86 -7.10
C PHE A 102 -1.62 -5.30 -6.17
N ARG A 103 -2.43 -4.39 -5.63
CA ARG A 103 -3.57 -4.68 -4.75
C ARG A 103 -4.53 -5.74 -5.30
N PRO A 104 -4.83 -5.80 -6.62
CA PRO A 104 -5.70 -6.84 -7.15
C PRO A 104 -5.20 -8.27 -6.92
N LEU A 105 -3.90 -8.47 -6.65
CA LEU A 105 -3.34 -9.77 -6.24
C LEU A 105 -4.02 -10.34 -5.01
N LEU A 106 -4.40 -9.48 -4.07
CA LEU A 106 -5.06 -9.89 -2.83
C LEU A 106 -6.49 -10.42 -3.08
N LEU A 107 -7.08 -10.10 -4.24
CA LEU A 107 -8.42 -10.52 -4.64
C LEU A 107 -8.41 -11.75 -5.57
N MET A 108 -7.22 -12.26 -5.92
CA MET A 108 -7.10 -13.44 -6.77
C MET A 108 -7.48 -14.69 -5.97
N ARG A 109 -8.49 -15.43 -6.45
CA ARG A 109 -8.87 -16.72 -5.84
C ARG A 109 -7.73 -17.74 -6.02
N PRO A 110 -7.47 -18.62 -5.03
CA PRO A 110 -6.43 -19.66 -5.13
C PRO A 110 -6.58 -20.57 -6.36
N CYS A 111 -7.81 -20.95 -6.72
CA CYS A 111 -8.08 -21.75 -7.92
C CYS A 111 -7.68 -21.07 -9.25
N HIS A 112 -7.64 -19.73 -9.27
CA HIS A 112 -7.11 -18.98 -10.40
C HIS A 112 -5.59 -18.93 -10.39
N PHE A 113 -4.92 -19.07 -9.25
CA PHE A 113 -3.46 -19.15 -9.17
C PHE A 113 -2.96 -20.48 -9.75
N GLU A 114 -3.54 -21.59 -9.28
CA GLU A 114 -3.15 -22.95 -9.69
C GLU A 114 -3.38 -23.23 -11.18
N SER A 115 -4.37 -22.58 -11.79
CA SER A 115 -4.69 -22.73 -13.21
C SER A 115 -3.82 -21.89 -14.15
N LEU A 116 -2.96 -21.01 -13.62
CA LEU A 116 -2.06 -20.20 -14.44
C LEU A 116 -0.82 -20.99 -14.87
N ALA A 117 -0.24 -20.57 -16.00
CA ALA A 117 1.04 -21.11 -16.45
C ALA A 117 2.14 -20.87 -15.39
N PRO A 118 3.12 -21.78 -15.22
CA PRO A 118 4.14 -21.70 -14.18
C PRO A 118 4.90 -20.37 -14.13
N TYR A 119 5.21 -19.77 -15.29
CA TYR A 119 5.91 -18.48 -15.34
C TYR A 119 5.08 -17.33 -14.74
N LYS A 120 3.75 -17.39 -14.84
CA LYS A 120 2.85 -16.39 -14.23
C LYS A 120 2.78 -16.59 -12.71
N GLN A 121 2.84 -17.82 -12.22
CA GLN A 121 2.89 -18.11 -10.78
C GLN A 121 4.17 -17.52 -10.15
N VAL A 122 5.33 -17.72 -10.79
CA VAL A 122 6.60 -17.12 -10.36
C VAL A 122 6.52 -15.58 -10.37
N LEU A 123 5.94 -14.99 -11.42
CA LEU A 123 5.72 -13.55 -11.50
C LEU A 123 4.85 -13.05 -10.36
N LEU A 124 3.71 -13.71 -10.09
CA LEU A 124 2.81 -13.36 -9.00
C LEU A 124 3.50 -13.40 -7.62
N LEU A 125 4.35 -14.42 -7.37
CA LEU A 125 5.12 -14.49 -6.14
C LEU A 125 6.10 -13.30 -6.01
N SER A 126 6.78 -12.93 -7.10
CA SER A 126 7.66 -11.76 -7.11
C SER A 126 6.89 -10.45 -6.86
N GLN A 127 5.67 -10.34 -7.37
CA GLN A 127 4.81 -9.17 -7.17
C GLN A 127 4.23 -9.10 -5.75
N LYS A 128 3.88 -10.25 -5.14
CA LYS A 128 3.54 -10.33 -3.71
C LYS A 128 4.68 -9.81 -2.84
N LYS A 129 5.94 -10.15 -3.19
CA LYS A 129 7.13 -9.60 -2.50
C LYS A 129 7.24 -8.09 -2.66
N VAL A 130 7.06 -7.57 -3.88
CA VAL A 130 7.05 -6.11 -4.14
C VAL A 130 5.95 -5.39 -3.35
N LEU A 131 4.74 -5.95 -3.33
CA LEU A 131 3.60 -5.43 -2.56
C LEU A 131 3.90 -5.37 -1.06
N ALA A 132 4.47 -6.45 -0.50
CA ALA A 132 4.88 -6.48 0.91
C ALA A 132 5.93 -5.41 1.22
N MET A 133 6.98 -5.28 0.38
CA MET A 133 8.04 -4.29 0.57
C MET A 133 7.51 -2.86 0.46
N ALA A 134 6.61 -2.59 -0.48
CA ALA A 134 5.97 -1.28 -0.63
C ALA A 134 5.14 -0.93 0.62
N ALA A 135 4.30 -1.84 1.10
CA ALA A 135 3.49 -1.63 2.31
C ALA A 135 4.36 -1.43 3.57
N LEU A 136 5.47 -2.16 3.72
CA LEU A 136 6.44 -1.94 4.80
C LEU A 136 7.04 -0.53 4.73
N LYS A 137 7.50 -0.11 3.54
CA LYS A 137 8.09 1.21 3.35
C LYS A 137 7.09 2.35 3.52
N GLU A 138 5.83 2.12 3.16
CA GLU A 138 4.73 3.03 3.46
C GLU A 138 4.54 3.18 4.97
N LEU A 139 4.46 2.07 5.72
CA LEU A 139 4.35 2.10 7.19
C LEU A 139 5.54 2.77 7.87
N GLU A 140 6.77 2.56 7.37
CA GLU A 140 7.98 3.27 7.83
C GLU A 140 7.85 4.78 7.61
N ALA A 141 7.42 5.21 6.41
CA ALA A 141 7.26 6.62 6.08
C ALA A 141 6.18 7.29 6.94
N VAL A 142 5.03 6.62 7.13
CA VAL A 142 3.95 7.08 8.00
C VAL A 142 4.41 7.15 9.45
N SER A 143 5.17 6.16 9.94
CA SER A 143 5.73 6.16 11.29
C SER A 143 6.62 7.37 11.51
N THR A 144 7.53 7.61 10.56
CA THR A 144 8.49 8.70 10.63
C THR A 144 7.77 10.05 10.60
N LEU A 145 6.76 10.21 9.74
CA LEU A 145 5.93 11.42 9.71
C LEU A 145 5.16 11.62 11.02
N HIS A 146 4.58 10.55 11.59
CA HIS A 146 3.87 10.62 12.86
C HIS A 146 4.80 11.03 14.00
N THR A 147 6.02 10.50 14.05
CA THR A 147 7.06 10.95 15.00
C THR A 147 7.43 12.42 14.81
N MET A 148 7.58 12.91 13.56
CA MET A 148 7.84 14.33 13.29
C MET A 148 6.72 15.25 13.78
N LEU A 149 5.48 14.77 13.84
CA LEU A 149 4.33 15.49 14.40
C LEU A 149 4.22 15.37 15.94
N GLY A 150 5.22 14.79 16.59
CA GLY A 150 5.27 14.62 18.05
C GLY A 150 4.84 13.25 18.56
N GLY A 151 4.53 12.29 17.67
CA GLY A 151 4.23 10.90 18.03
C GLY A 151 2.96 10.70 18.87
N SER A 152 2.16 11.74 19.00
CA SER A 152 0.95 11.80 19.84
C SER A 152 -0.31 11.91 18.98
N HIS A 153 -1.43 12.33 19.57
CA HIS A 153 -2.69 12.51 18.84
C HIS A 153 -2.52 13.54 17.72
N THR A 154 -2.89 13.14 16.49
CA THR A 154 -2.88 14.04 15.33
C THR A 154 -4.27 14.07 14.67
N ARG A 155 -4.66 15.25 14.18
CA ARG A 155 -5.84 15.42 13.32
C ARG A 155 -5.54 15.12 11.85
N PHE A 156 -4.30 14.78 11.53
CA PHE A 156 -3.87 14.53 10.16
C PHE A 156 -4.33 13.12 9.73
N THR A 157 -5.54 13.07 9.17
CA THR A 157 -6.23 11.82 8.79
C THR A 157 -5.44 10.95 7.83
N VAL A 158 -4.58 11.56 7.01
CA VAL A 158 -3.63 10.88 6.12
C VAL A 158 -2.81 9.81 6.88
N ILE A 159 -2.38 10.08 8.12
CA ILE A 159 -1.66 9.08 8.93
C ILE A 159 -2.55 7.88 9.25
N VAL A 160 -3.83 8.09 9.54
CA VAL A 160 -4.79 7.02 9.84
C VAL A 160 -5.01 6.15 8.60
N PHE A 161 -5.32 6.78 7.46
CA PHE A 161 -5.59 6.07 6.21
C PHE A 161 -4.39 5.21 5.76
N HIS A 162 -3.21 5.81 5.62
CA HIS A 162 -2.03 5.06 5.17
C HIS A 162 -1.53 4.03 6.19
N THR A 163 -1.71 4.27 7.51
CA THR A 163 -1.42 3.24 8.52
C THR A 163 -2.35 2.04 8.36
N PHE A 164 -3.64 2.30 8.16
CA PHE A 164 -4.64 1.24 8.03
C PHE A 164 -4.47 0.44 6.73
N GLU A 165 -4.44 1.13 5.58
CA GLU A 165 -4.38 0.48 4.26
C GLU A 165 -3.14 -0.41 4.11
N ALA A 166 -1.96 0.13 4.45
CA ALA A 166 -0.71 -0.64 4.36
C ALA A 166 -0.71 -1.83 5.33
N ALA A 167 -1.23 -1.68 6.55
CA ALA A 167 -1.31 -2.79 7.51
C ALA A 167 -2.30 -3.87 7.08
N VAL A 168 -3.44 -3.50 6.47
CA VAL A 168 -4.39 -4.47 5.89
C VAL A 168 -3.71 -5.28 4.79
N ILE A 169 -2.94 -4.65 3.90
CA ILE A 169 -2.18 -5.35 2.86
C ILE A 169 -1.25 -6.41 3.47
N LEU A 170 -0.48 -6.05 4.50
CA LEU A 170 0.44 -6.99 5.16
C LEU A 170 -0.31 -8.15 5.81
N LEU A 171 -1.42 -7.90 6.49
CA LEU A 171 -2.22 -8.95 7.13
C LEU A 171 -2.90 -9.86 6.10
N CYS A 172 -3.40 -9.32 4.99
CA CYS A 172 -3.93 -10.12 3.89
C CYS A 172 -2.87 -11.05 3.29
N LEU A 173 -1.63 -10.57 3.13
CA LEU A 173 -0.52 -11.41 2.68
C LEU A 173 -0.19 -12.52 3.69
N CYS A 174 -0.28 -12.24 4.99
CA CYS A 174 -0.06 -13.23 6.05
C CYS A 174 -1.16 -14.30 6.15
N LEU A 175 -2.39 -13.98 5.75
CA LEU A 175 -3.56 -14.89 5.72
C LEU A 175 -3.57 -15.83 4.51
N HIS A 176 -2.73 -15.58 3.51
CA HIS A 176 -2.60 -16.43 2.33
C HIS A 176 -1.23 -17.10 2.33
N PRO A 177 -1.06 -18.23 3.06
CA PRO A 177 0.21 -18.94 3.20
C PRO A 177 0.63 -19.71 1.95
N GLU A 178 0.30 -19.22 0.75
CA GLU A 178 1.06 -19.55 -0.47
C GLU A 178 2.43 -18.86 -0.39
N SER A 179 3.14 -19.17 0.69
CA SER A 179 4.41 -18.63 1.04
C SER A 179 5.44 -19.13 0.03
N PRO A 180 6.33 -18.25 -0.47
CA PRO A 180 7.51 -18.67 -1.21
C PRO A 180 8.56 -19.42 -0.36
N ASP A 181 8.19 -19.90 0.83
CA ASP A 181 9.11 -20.52 1.81
C ASP A 181 8.95 -22.06 1.96
N ASN A 182 8.21 -22.75 1.08
CA ASN A 182 8.33 -24.22 0.99
C ASN A 182 9.60 -24.68 0.23
N GLU A 183 10.57 -23.78 0.04
CA GLU A 183 11.94 -24.11 -0.36
C GLU A 183 12.87 -24.00 0.86
N THR A 184 12.73 -24.93 1.79
CA THR A 184 13.58 -25.10 2.98
C THR A 184 15.04 -25.50 2.64
N GLU A 185 15.48 -25.39 1.39
CA GLU A 185 16.84 -25.76 0.99
C GLU A 185 17.38 -24.80 -0.09
N GLY A 186 17.73 -23.57 0.29
CA GLY A 186 18.48 -22.68 -0.62
C GLY A 186 18.67 -21.21 -0.24
N LEU A 187 17.96 -20.67 0.77
CA LEU A 187 17.96 -19.22 1.06
C LEU A 187 18.63 -18.83 2.39
N GLN A 188 19.68 -19.53 2.79
CA GLN A 188 20.69 -18.90 3.64
C GLN A 188 21.56 -18.00 2.74
N LEU A 189 21.49 -16.69 2.98
CA LEU A 189 22.39 -15.67 2.44
C LEU A 189 22.10 -15.12 1.02
N VAL A 190 20.84 -14.87 0.67
CA VAL A 190 20.56 -13.83 -0.34
C VAL A 190 20.26 -12.56 0.43
N LYS A 191 21.26 -11.67 0.55
CA LYS A 191 21.05 -10.25 0.87
C LYS A 191 19.80 -9.80 0.12
N ASN A 192 18.79 -9.31 0.83
CA ASN A 192 17.56 -8.83 0.22
C ASN A 192 17.90 -8.00 -1.03
N PRO A 193 17.44 -8.37 -2.23
CA PRO A 193 17.69 -7.56 -3.41
C PRO A 193 17.09 -6.18 -3.13
N ALA A 194 17.91 -5.13 -3.24
CA ALA A 194 17.52 -3.78 -2.84
C ALA A 194 16.22 -3.37 -3.54
N PHE A 195 15.14 -3.17 -2.77
CA PHE A 195 13.84 -2.79 -3.29
C PHE A 195 13.88 -1.34 -3.74
N LEU A 196 13.87 -1.10 -5.05
CA LEU A 196 14.10 0.25 -5.59
C LEU A 196 15.44 0.87 -5.11
N GLY A 197 16.44 0.03 -4.81
CA GLY A 197 17.69 0.47 -4.20
C GLY A 197 17.66 0.61 -2.67
N LEU A 198 16.50 0.38 -2.03
CA LEU A 198 16.34 0.46 -0.58
C LEU A 198 16.63 -0.86 0.11
N ASP A 199 17.25 -0.77 1.28
CA ASP A 199 17.34 -1.89 2.21
C ASP A 199 15.97 -2.09 2.88
N VAL A 200 15.46 -3.32 2.79
CA VAL A 200 14.21 -3.73 3.45
C VAL A 200 14.59 -4.88 4.38
N ALA A 201 14.07 -4.89 5.61
CA ALA A 201 14.18 -6.05 6.47
C ALA A 201 13.60 -7.30 5.78
N GLY A 202 14.03 -8.49 6.19
CA GLY A 202 13.59 -9.75 5.59
C GLY A 202 12.07 -9.84 5.46
N LEU A 203 11.57 -10.41 4.35
CA LEU A 203 10.13 -10.60 4.09
C LEU A 203 9.50 -11.74 4.91
N ALA A 204 10.10 -12.10 6.04
CA ALA A 204 9.59 -13.15 6.89
C ALA A 204 8.26 -12.71 7.51
N ARG A 205 7.30 -13.65 7.60
CA ARG A 205 5.96 -13.42 8.13
C ARG A 205 5.96 -12.74 9.51
N GLU A 206 6.92 -13.07 10.36
CA GLU A 206 7.11 -12.45 11.68
C GLU A 206 7.34 -10.93 11.57
N HIS A 207 8.16 -10.48 10.62
CA HIS A 207 8.43 -9.06 10.41
C HIS A 207 7.20 -8.33 9.87
N LEU A 208 6.41 -8.97 8.99
CA LEU A 208 5.16 -8.40 8.48
C LEU A 208 4.12 -8.25 9.59
N LEU A 209 3.99 -9.27 10.46
CA LEU A 209 3.11 -9.21 11.63
C LEU A 209 3.58 -8.14 12.62
N GLN A 210 4.87 -8.06 12.91
CA GLN A 210 5.41 -7.01 13.78
C GLN A 210 5.11 -5.60 13.24
N ALA A 211 5.26 -5.38 11.94
CA ALA A 211 4.91 -4.10 11.31
C ALA A 211 3.41 -3.79 11.42
N ALA A 212 2.55 -4.80 11.24
CA ALA A 212 1.11 -4.65 11.40
C ALA A 212 0.69 -4.39 12.87
N GLU A 213 1.38 -4.99 13.83
CA GLU A 213 1.18 -4.74 15.27
C GLU A 213 1.52 -3.28 15.62
N HIS A 214 2.67 -2.78 15.17
CA HIS A 214 3.03 -1.38 15.36
C HIS A 214 2.04 -0.40 14.71
N ALA A 215 1.48 -0.78 13.56
CA ALA A 215 0.42 -0.01 12.90
C ALA A 215 -0.87 0.00 13.74
N LEU A 216 -1.27 -1.15 14.31
CA LEU A 216 -2.40 -1.25 15.21
C LEU A 216 -2.23 -0.39 16.47
N ASP A 217 -1.07 -0.47 17.12
CA ASP A 217 -0.73 0.37 18.28
C ASP A 217 -0.87 1.86 17.96
N ARG A 218 -0.42 2.27 16.76
CA ARG A 218 -0.54 3.65 16.30
C ARG A 218 -2.01 4.05 16.14
N LEU A 219 -2.84 3.23 15.48
CA LEU A 219 -4.27 3.51 15.31
C LEU A 219 -5.00 3.56 16.65
N GLN A 220 -4.68 2.68 17.58
CA GLN A 220 -5.23 2.69 18.94
C GLN A 220 -4.87 3.99 19.68
N LYS A 221 -3.62 4.47 19.60
CA LYS A 221 -3.24 5.78 20.17
C LYS A 221 -4.06 6.94 19.59
N LEU A 222 -4.31 6.90 18.27
CA LEU A 222 -5.05 7.93 17.54
C LEU A 222 -6.58 7.87 17.78
N SER A 223 -7.12 6.72 18.18
CA SER A 223 -8.56 6.47 18.36
C SER A 223 -9.25 7.45 19.30
N ASN A 224 -8.54 7.93 20.34
CA ASN A 224 -9.08 8.81 21.37
C ASN A 224 -9.65 10.14 20.82
N MET A 225 -9.13 10.62 19.69
CA MET A 225 -9.55 11.90 19.09
C MET A 225 -10.06 11.75 17.65
N ASN A 226 -10.10 10.53 17.12
CA ASN A 226 -10.45 10.28 15.74
C ASN A 226 -11.33 9.02 15.63
N PRO A 227 -12.64 9.17 15.37
CA PRO A 227 -13.56 8.02 15.26
C PRO A 227 -13.19 7.09 14.11
N THR A 228 -12.64 7.63 13.02
CA THR A 228 -12.10 6.87 11.89
C THR A 228 -10.94 6.00 12.33
N ALA A 229 -10.04 6.51 13.18
CA ALA A 229 -8.94 5.73 13.74
C ALA A 229 -9.43 4.64 14.70
N ALA A 230 -10.48 4.92 15.49
CA ALA A 230 -11.10 3.92 16.36
C ALA A 230 -11.72 2.77 15.56
N SER A 231 -12.43 3.08 14.47
CA SER A 231 -12.99 2.07 13.57
C SER A 231 -11.89 1.27 12.88
N ALA A 232 -10.88 1.94 12.32
CA ALA A 232 -9.73 1.30 11.68
C ALA A 232 -8.97 0.37 12.64
N ALA A 233 -8.75 0.78 13.90
CA ALA A 233 -8.12 -0.04 14.91
C ALA A 233 -8.92 -1.31 15.23
N ARG A 234 -10.26 -1.21 15.31
CA ARG A 234 -11.14 -2.39 15.55
C ARG A 234 -11.00 -3.41 14.42
N VAL A 235 -11.11 -2.96 13.17
CA VAL A 235 -11.00 -3.84 11.99
C VAL A 235 -9.61 -4.47 11.93
N LEU A 236 -8.56 -3.69 12.13
CA LEU A 236 -7.19 -4.18 12.07
C LEU A 236 -6.89 -5.19 13.19
N ALA A 237 -7.41 -4.97 14.41
CA ALA A 237 -7.27 -5.92 15.51
C ALA A 237 -7.92 -7.28 15.20
N GLN A 238 -9.09 -7.28 14.55
CA GLN A 238 -9.76 -8.53 14.13
C GLN A 238 -8.95 -9.27 13.06
N LEU A 239 -8.44 -8.56 12.06
CA LEU A 239 -7.58 -9.16 11.03
C LEU A 239 -6.28 -9.69 11.61
N PHE A 240 -5.67 -8.96 12.55
CA PHE A 240 -4.45 -9.36 13.23
C PHE A 240 -4.65 -10.64 14.05
N ALA A 241 -5.75 -10.72 14.81
CA ALA A 241 -6.10 -11.91 15.56
C ALA A 241 -6.24 -13.14 14.64
N LYS A 242 -6.92 -13.00 13.50
CA LYS A 242 -7.04 -14.07 12.49
C LYS A 242 -5.68 -14.49 11.91
N ALA A 243 -4.88 -13.52 11.51
CA ALA A 243 -3.56 -13.79 10.92
C ALA A 243 -2.64 -14.51 11.91
N THR A 244 -2.78 -14.28 13.22
CA THR A 244 -1.98 -14.97 14.26
C THR A 244 -2.57 -16.32 14.68
N SER A 245 -3.89 -16.52 14.60
CA SER A 245 -4.56 -17.78 15.00
C SER A 245 -4.31 -18.92 14.02
N GLU A 246 -4.29 -18.66 12.70
CA GLU A 246 -4.03 -19.69 11.67
C GLU A 246 -2.61 -20.30 11.78
N SER A 247 -1.68 -19.63 12.48
CA SER A 247 -0.36 -20.17 12.78
C SER A 247 -0.37 -21.30 13.81
N ARG A 248 -1.45 -21.43 14.60
CA ARG A 248 -1.55 -22.37 15.73
C ARG A 248 -2.34 -23.64 15.41
N GLU A 249 -3.06 -23.69 14.30
CA GLU A 249 -3.92 -24.84 13.94
C GLU A 249 -3.27 -25.84 12.97
N ALA A 250 -1.94 -25.74 12.73
CA ALA A 250 -1.19 -26.70 11.90
C ALA A 250 -0.91 -28.07 12.60
N GLU A 251 -1.73 -28.47 13.58
CA GLU A 251 -1.76 -29.82 14.15
C GLU A 251 -3.20 -30.31 14.31
N THR A 252 -3.93 -30.49 13.21
CA THR A 252 -4.88 -31.61 12.98
C THR A 252 -5.58 -31.45 11.63
N PRO A 253 -5.73 -32.52 10.81
CA PRO A 253 -6.49 -32.44 9.58
C PRO A 253 -7.96 -32.77 9.86
N LEU A 254 -8.90 -31.88 9.49
CA LEU A 254 -10.16 -32.24 8.81
C LEU A 254 -11.08 -31.03 8.57
N ALA A 255 -11.73 -31.08 7.40
CA ALA A 255 -12.94 -30.37 6.97
C ALA A 255 -12.82 -28.89 6.53
N SER A 256 -12.63 -28.76 5.22
CA SER A 256 -12.90 -27.57 4.40
C SER A 256 -14.31 -27.02 4.61
N ASN A 257 -14.40 -25.80 5.15
CA ASN A 257 -15.56 -24.92 5.01
C ASN A 257 -15.07 -23.56 4.47
N TYR A 258 -14.98 -23.44 3.15
CA TYR A 258 -14.74 -22.16 2.49
C TYR A 258 -16.03 -21.32 2.54
N VAL A 259 -16.10 -20.42 3.53
CA VAL A 259 -17.10 -19.35 3.53
C VAL A 259 -16.57 -18.22 2.64
N SER A 260 -17.28 -17.96 1.54
CA SER A 260 -17.04 -16.80 0.69
C SER A 260 -17.39 -15.53 1.46
N LEU A 261 -16.38 -14.82 1.95
CA LEU A 261 -16.53 -13.52 2.59
C LEU A 261 -15.93 -12.47 1.67
N TRP A 262 -16.73 -11.99 0.70
CA TRP A 262 -16.89 -10.59 0.29
C TRP A 262 -17.78 -10.48 -0.97
N PRO A 263 -18.60 -9.42 -1.09
CA PRO A 263 -19.65 -9.34 -2.09
C PRO A 263 -19.08 -9.16 -3.49
N SER A 264 -19.44 -10.08 -4.37
CA SER A 264 -19.49 -9.90 -5.81
C SER A 264 -20.58 -8.90 -6.19
N ASN A 265 -20.24 -7.95 -7.06
CA ASN A 265 -21.09 -7.00 -7.81
C ASN A 265 -21.39 -5.65 -7.15
N PHE A 266 -20.62 -4.64 -7.56
CA PHE A 266 -21.20 -3.32 -7.87
C PHE A 266 -21.92 -3.48 -9.22
N ASP A 267 -23.25 -3.44 -9.25
CA ASP A 267 -24.02 -3.25 -10.47
C ASP A 267 -24.91 -2.01 -10.34
N LEU A 268 -24.97 -1.24 -11.44
CA LEU A 268 -25.71 0.01 -11.53
C LEU A 268 -27.22 -0.27 -11.56
N GLY A 269 -27.98 0.67 -10.99
CA GLY A 269 -29.36 0.47 -10.58
C GLY A 269 -30.36 0.03 -11.66
N SER A 270 -31.43 -0.63 -11.19
CA SER A 270 -32.76 -0.51 -11.76
C SER A 270 -33.81 -0.95 -10.72
N ASP A 271 -34.93 -0.25 -10.74
CA ASP A 271 -36.09 -0.26 -9.85
C ASP A 271 -36.91 -1.58 -9.87
N GLY A 272 -37.68 -1.84 -8.79
CA GLY A 272 -38.86 -2.74 -8.82
C GLY A 272 -38.99 -3.84 -7.74
N GLY A 273 -39.64 -3.50 -6.62
CA GLY A 273 -40.80 -4.21 -6.03
C GLY A 273 -40.78 -5.70 -5.59
N ALA A 274 -40.98 -5.87 -4.27
CA ALA A 274 -41.85 -6.84 -3.56
C ALA A 274 -41.48 -8.34 -3.42
N GLY A 275 -41.53 -8.84 -2.16
CA GLY A 275 -41.73 -10.26 -1.85
C GLY A 275 -41.03 -10.77 -0.59
N ASP A 276 -41.68 -10.59 0.57
CA ASP A 276 -41.40 -11.18 1.89
C ASP A 276 -41.47 -12.73 1.86
N TRP A 277 -40.60 -13.45 2.61
CA TRP A 277 -40.88 -14.72 3.34
C TRP A 277 -39.65 -15.26 4.10
N ALA A 278 -39.82 -15.31 5.42
CA ALA A 278 -39.39 -16.34 6.39
C ALA A 278 -37.92 -16.44 6.85
N SER A 279 -37.78 -16.07 8.13
CA SER A 279 -36.61 -16.08 9.01
C SER A 279 -35.94 -17.45 9.23
N SER A 280 -34.62 -17.44 9.32
CA SER A 280 -33.86 -18.35 10.18
C SER A 280 -32.77 -17.53 10.87
N GLU A 281 -32.70 -17.63 12.20
CA GLU A 281 -31.83 -16.86 13.06
C GLU A 281 -30.35 -17.15 12.73
N HIS A 282 -29.67 -16.15 12.17
CA HIS A 282 -28.22 -16.11 12.01
C HIS A 282 -27.70 -14.82 12.61
N LEU A 283 -26.59 -14.91 13.33
CA LEU A 283 -25.88 -13.78 13.92
C LEU A 283 -25.27 -12.93 12.78
N ASP A 284 -26.07 -12.01 12.27
CA ASP A 284 -25.67 -10.99 11.30
C ASP A 284 -24.76 -9.96 11.97
N ILE A 285 -23.45 -10.11 11.81
CA ILE A 285 -22.51 -9.00 11.96
C ILE A 285 -22.35 -8.39 10.56
N ASP A 286 -23.20 -7.41 10.28
CA ASP A 286 -23.26 -6.72 9.00
C ASP A 286 -22.09 -5.72 8.86
N ILE A 287 -20.97 -6.18 8.30
CA ILE A 287 -19.77 -5.36 8.03
C ILE A 287 -20.06 -4.22 7.03
N THR A 288 -21.19 -4.29 6.30
CA THR A 288 -21.54 -3.31 5.27
C THR A 288 -22.01 -1.97 5.85
N THR A 289 -22.62 -1.97 7.03
CA THR A 289 -23.11 -0.74 7.69
C THR A 289 -21.97 0.04 8.37
N ASP A 290 -20.94 -0.64 8.90
CA ASP A 290 -19.76 0.00 9.50
C ASP A 290 -18.82 0.62 8.42
N LEU A 291 -18.81 0.10 7.19
CA LEU A 291 -18.09 0.66 6.04
C LEU A 291 -18.83 1.86 5.40
N GLN A 292 -20.17 1.87 5.43
CA GLN A 292 -20.96 3.01 4.96
C GLN A 292 -20.85 4.23 5.88
N GLN A 293 -20.58 4.04 7.18
CA GLN A 293 -20.30 5.13 8.12
C GLN A 293 -18.94 5.82 7.90
N PHE A 294 -18.07 5.27 7.06
CA PHE A 294 -16.80 5.90 6.68
C PHE A 294 -16.96 7.02 5.63
N ASP A 295 -18.16 7.21 5.06
CA ASP A 295 -18.44 8.20 3.99
C ASP A 295 -19.02 9.53 4.50
N SER A 296 -18.70 9.94 5.73
CA SER A 296 -19.22 11.20 6.29
C SER A 296 -18.11 12.11 6.84
N SER A 297 -17.41 12.82 5.94
CA SER A 297 -17.20 14.28 6.01
C SER A 297 -16.28 14.77 4.87
N LYS A 298 -16.87 15.59 3.99
CA LYS A 298 -16.39 16.02 2.67
C LYS A 298 -15.29 17.11 2.67
N GLU A 299 -14.41 17.20 3.66
CA GLU A 299 -13.43 18.29 3.71
C GLU A 299 -11.99 17.82 3.94
N ILE A 300 -11.35 17.44 2.82
CA ILE A 300 -10.04 17.87 2.30
C ILE A 300 -9.59 16.74 1.33
N TYR A 301 -10.19 16.80 0.15
CA TYR A 301 -9.85 16.04 -1.03
C TYR A 301 -8.49 16.52 -1.57
N TRP A 302 -7.46 15.67 -1.62
CA TRP A 302 -6.26 15.98 -2.42
C TRP A 302 -5.83 14.93 -3.42
N LEU A 303 -6.68 13.96 -3.69
CA LEU A 303 -6.90 13.36 -5.00
C LEU A 303 -8.28 12.71 -4.88
N HIS A 304 -9.30 13.30 -5.51
CA HIS A 304 -10.48 12.52 -5.87
C HIS A 304 -9.96 11.17 -6.40
N ARG A 305 -10.40 10.08 -5.75
CA ARG A 305 -11.14 8.98 -6.39
C ARG A 305 -10.78 8.88 -7.88
N TYR A 306 -10.32 7.73 -8.35
CA TYR A 306 -10.17 7.43 -9.78
C TYR A 306 -11.52 7.44 -10.54
N HIS A 307 -12.27 8.56 -10.48
CA HIS A 307 -13.51 8.92 -11.15
C HIS A 307 -13.57 10.44 -11.31
#